data_AF-A0A933HIT2-F1
#
_entry.id   AF-A0A933HIT2-F1
#
_cell.length_a   1.000
_cell.length_b   1.000
_cell.length_c   1.000
_cell.angle_alpha   90.00
_cell.angle_beta   90.00
_cell.angle_gamma   90.00
#
_symmetry.space_group_name_H-M   'P 1'
#
loop_
_entity.id
_entity.type
_entity.pdbx_description
1 polymer ?
#
loop_
_entity_poly.entity_id
_entity_poly.type
_entity_poly.pdbx_seq_one_letter_code
_entity_poly.pdbx_strand_id
1 'polypeptide(L)'
;METFESEFPALWEILRATNDPQDRTVLTCDECFAIMEYLADCAVAGAKREAIFAAAQKHLARCPDCRIEHAERIQALEKLSRQSKE
;
A
#
# COMPACT_ATOMS: atom_id res chain seq x y z
N MET A 1 34.81 5.67 1.91
CA MET A 1 33.64 5.12 2.60
C MET A 1 32.47 5.96 2.14
N GLU A 2 31.91 5.58 1.00
CA GLU A 2 30.85 6.33 0.35
C GLU A 2 29.57 6.10 1.15
N THR A 3 29.10 7.14 1.82
CA THR A 3 27.79 7.17 2.43
C THR A 3 26.79 7.12 1.27
N PHE A 4 26.25 5.95 1.02
CA PHE A 4 25.08 5.76 0.17
C PHE A 4 23.93 6.48 0.91
N GLU A 5 23.77 7.77 0.64
CA GLU A 5 22.58 8.52 1.04
C GLU A 5 21.42 7.78 0.38
N SER A 6 20.70 6.98 1.16
CA SER A 6 19.53 6.27 0.70
C SER A 6 18.55 7.31 0.16
N GLU A 7 18.39 7.35 -1.16
CA GLU A 7 17.41 8.20 -1.86
C GLU A 7 15.96 7.88 -1.46
N PHE A 8 15.78 6.87 -0.61
CA PHE A 8 14.48 6.42 -0.11
C PHE A 8 14.36 6.69 1.40
N PRO A 9 13.27 7.35 1.84
CA PRO A 9 12.99 7.56 3.26
C PRO A 9 12.80 6.22 3.97
N ALA A 10 13.17 6.17 5.25
CA ALA A 10 13.00 4.96 6.03
C ALA A 10 11.50 4.65 6.23
N LEU A 11 11.14 3.36 6.32
CA LEU A 11 9.74 2.92 6.46
C LEU A 11 8.99 3.66 7.59
N TRP A 12 9.64 3.90 8.73
CA TRP A 12 9.02 4.59 9.86
C TRP A 12 8.69 6.06 9.55
N GLU A 13 9.46 6.72 8.68
CA GLU A 13 9.21 8.10 8.23
C GLU A 13 7.99 8.14 7.32
N ILE A 14 7.89 7.17 6.40
CA ILE A 14 6.75 6.97 5.52
C ILE A 14 5.48 6.69 6.34
N LEU A 15 5.57 5.78 7.32
CA LEU A 15 4.45 5.45 8.22
C LEU A 15 4.01 6.65 9.08
N ARG A 16 4.95 7.48 9.53
CA ARG A 16 4.64 8.71 10.28
C ARG A 16 3.91 9.72 9.41
N ALA A 17 4.43 10.03 8.22
CA ALA A 17 3.81 10.96 7.26
C ALA A 17 2.40 10.47 6.85
N THR A 18 2.26 9.16 6.61
CA THR A 18 0.99 8.60 6.16
C THR A 18 -0.06 8.43 7.25
N ASN A 19 0.34 8.46 8.52
CA ASN A 19 -0.59 8.44 9.65
C ASN A 19 -1.15 9.80 10.01
N ASP A 20 -0.48 10.89 9.65
CA ASP A 20 -1.05 12.24 9.81
C ASP A 20 -2.19 12.46 8.77
N PRO A 21 -3.42 12.76 9.23
CA PRO A 21 -4.54 13.04 8.34
C PRO A 21 -4.43 14.39 7.61
N GLN A 22 -3.60 15.32 8.09
CA GLN A 22 -3.33 16.61 7.42
C GLN A 22 -2.24 16.49 6.36
N ASP A 23 -1.42 15.44 6.45
CA ASP A 23 -0.34 15.17 5.52
C ASP A 23 -0.90 14.62 4.19
N ARG A 24 -0.62 15.36 3.12
CA ARG A 24 -1.04 15.08 1.73
C ARG A 24 0.08 14.52 0.87
N THR A 25 1.13 13.99 1.50
CA THR A 25 2.26 13.38 0.79
C THR A 25 1.75 12.28 -0.14
N VAL A 26 2.11 12.43 -1.40
CA VAL A 26 1.86 11.45 -2.45
C VAL A 26 2.94 10.38 -2.30
N LEU A 27 2.53 9.13 -2.19
CA LEU A 27 3.46 8.00 -2.12
C LEU A 27 3.90 7.61 -3.53
N THR A 28 5.20 7.35 -3.66
CA THR A 28 5.75 6.60 -4.79
C THR A 28 5.32 5.13 -4.72
N CYS A 29 5.46 4.41 -5.83
CA CYS A 29 5.20 2.97 -5.85
C CYS A 29 6.10 2.21 -4.87
N ASP A 30 7.39 2.57 -4.79
CA ASP A 30 8.36 1.90 -3.91
C ASP A 30 8.00 2.08 -2.43
N GLU A 31 7.61 3.30 -2.03
CA GLU A 31 7.12 3.56 -0.67
C GLU A 31 5.81 2.83 -0.38
N CYS A 32 4.93 2.73 -1.38
CA CYS A 32 3.69 1.97 -1.27
C CYS A 32 3.97 0.47 -1.09
N PHE A 33 4.92 -0.10 -1.84
CA PHE A 33 5.32 -1.50 -1.70
C PHE A 33 5.95 -1.79 -0.34
N ALA A 34 6.84 -0.92 0.14
CA ALA A 34 7.44 -1.06 1.47
C ALA A 34 6.37 -1.09 2.58
N ILE A 35 5.32 -0.26 2.47
CA ILE A 35 4.19 -0.30 3.41
C ILE A 35 3.40 -1.61 3.26
N MET A 36 3.15 -2.08 2.04
CA MET A 36 2.40 -3.32 1.81
C MET A 36 3.14 -4.55 2.35
N GLU A 37 4.47 -4.61 2.22
CA GLU A 37 5.31 -5.66 2.81
C GLU A 37 5.20 -5.63 4.34
N TYR A 38 5.34 -4.45 4.96
CA TYR A 38 5.15 -4.28 6.40
C TYR A 38 3.75 -4.72 6.88
N LEU A 39 2.70 -4.40 6.12
CA LEU A 39 1.34 -4.81 6.44
C LEU A 39 1.13 -6.33 6.30
N ALA A 40 1.83 -6.98 5.36
CA ALA A 40 1.83 -8.43 5.22
C ALA A 40 2.53 -9.09 6.42
N ASP A 41 3.66 -8.56 6.87
CA ASP A 41 4.34 -9.03 8.08
C ASP A 41 3.46 -8.87 9.32
N CYS A 42 2.74 -7.75 9.43
CA CYS A 42 1.74 -7.55 10.49
C CYS A 42 0.63 -8.59 10.44
N ALA A 43 0.18 -8.99 9.25
CA ALA A 43 -0.82 -10.06 9.07
C ALA A 43 -0.31 -11.39 9.60
N VAL A 44 0.93 -11.75 9.26
CA VAL A 44 1.59 -12.96 9.73
C VAL A 44 1.78 -12.95 11.24
N ALA A 45 2.06 -11.77 11.82
CA ALA A 45 2.18 -11.58 13.27
C ALA A 45 0.83 -11.62 14.04
N GLY A 46 -0.30 -11.81 13.34
CA GLY A 46 -1.62 -11.95 13.95
C GLY A 46 -2.37 -10.63 14.14
N ALA A 47 -1.97 -9.54 13.46
CA ALA A 47 -2.77 -8.33 13.44
C ALA A 47 -4.14 -8.57 12.78
N LYS A 48 -5.15 -7.82 13.23
CA LYS A 48 -6.54 -8.00 12.78
C LYS A 48 -6.65 -7.71 11.28
N ARG A 49 -7.25 -8.65 10.54
CA ARG A 49 -7.44 -8.56 9.09
C ARG A 49 -8.12 -7.25 8.67
N GLU A 50 -9.14 -6.82 9.41
CA GLU A 50 -9.90 -5.61 9.11
C GLU A 50 -9.03 -4.35 9.23
N ALA A 51 -8.15 -4.31 10.25
CA ALA A 51 -7.24 -3.20 10.46
C ALA A 51 -6.18 -3.11 9.36
N ILE A 52 -5.62 -4.26 8.96
CA ILE A 52 -4.66 -4.36 7.87
C ILE A 52 -5.29 -3.93 6.55
N PHE A 53 -6.51 -4.39 6.28
CA PHE A 53 -7.22 -4.04 5.06
C PHE A 53 -7.58 -2.55 4.98
N ALA A 54 -7.98 -1.96 6.11
CA ALA A 54 -8.22 -0.52 6.19
C ALA A 54 -6.92 0.29 5.97
N ALA A 55 -5.81 -0.14 6.56
CA ALA A 55 -4.51 0.48 6.35
C ALA A 55 -4.07 0.38 4.87
N ALA A 56 -4.09 -0.82 4.29
CA ALA A 56 -3.71 -1.05 2.90
C ALA A 56 -4.48 -0.14 1.93
N GLN A 57 -5.81 -0.04 2.08
CA GLN A 57 -6.63 0.85 1.26
C GLN A 57 -6.26 2.33 1.44
N LYS A 58 -6.01 2.77 2.68
CA LYS A 58 -5.59 4.14 2.97
C LYS A 58 -4.28 4.49 2.27
N HIS A 59 -3.30 3.59 2.28
CA HIS A 59 -1.99 3.83 1.66
C HIS A 59 -2.05 3.73 0.13
N LEU A 60 -2.76 2.74 -0.42
CA LEU A 60 -2.99 2.62 -1.87
C LEU A 60 -3.66 3.86 -2.46
N ALA A 61 -4.56 4.52 -1.71
CA ALA A 61 -5.20 5.76 -2.16
C ALA A 61 -4.23 6.95 -2.29
N ARG A 62 -3.06 6.89 -1.64
CA ARG A 62 -2.03 7.95 -1.66
C ARG A 62 -0.99 7.77 -2.78
N CYS A 63 -0.97 6.64 -3.48
CA CYS A 63 -0.15 6.42 -4.67
C CYS A 63 -1.04 6.39 -5.93
N PRO A 64 -0.94 7.38 -6.84
CA PRO A 64 -1.80 7.48 -8.02
C PRO A 64 -1.71 6.24 -8.92
N ASP A 65 -0.50 5.73 -9.14
CA ASP A 65 -0.23 4.59 -10.02
C ASP A 65 -0.76 3.29 -9.40
N CYS A 66 -0.38 2.99 -8.15
CA CYS A 66 -0.90 1.81 -7.46
C CYS A 66 -2.43 1.85 -7.31
N ARG A 67 -3.04 3.04 -7.15
CA ARG A 67 -4.50 3.19 -7.12
C ARG A 67 -5.13 2.79 -8.45
N ILE A 68 -4.57 3.22 -9.57
CA ILE A 68 -5.06 2.88 -10.92
C ILE A 68 -4.92 1.38 -11.15
N GLU A 69 -3.71 0.83 -10.96
CA GLU A 69 -3.46 -0.60 -11.16
C GLU A 69 -4.34 -1.49 -10.26
N HIS A 70 -4.53 -1.09 -9.00
CA HIS A 70 -5.39 -1.82 -8.09
C HIS A 70 -6.86 -1.79 -8.54
N ALA A 71 -7.35 -0.65 -9.01
CA ALA A 71 -8.71 -0.54 -9.56
C ALA A 71 -8.90 -1.40 -10.82
N GLU A 72 -7.91 -1.40 -11.72
CA GLU A 72 -7.93 -2.25 -12.92
C GLU A 72 -7.93 -3.74 -12.58
N ARG A 73 -7.10 -4.16 -11.61
CA ARG A 73 -7.06 -5.54 -11.13
C ARG A 73 -8.39 -5.97 -10.50
N ILE A 74 -9.02 -5.11 -9.69
CA ILE A 74 -10.36 -5.40 -9.14
C ILE A 74 -11.37 -5.60 -10.27
N GLN A 75 -11.42 -4.69 -11.25
CA GLN A 75 -12.33 -4.81 -12.37
C GLN A 75 -12.10 -6.09 -13.19
N ALA A 76 -10.83 -6.48 -13.38
CA ALA A 76 -10.49 -7.74 -14.06
C ALA A 76 -11.00 -8.96 -13.27
N LEU A 77 -10.79 -8.97 -11.95
CA LEU A 77 -11.26 -10.06 -11.08
C LEU A 77 -12.79 -10.13 -11.03
N GLU A 78 -13.49 -9.00 -11.01
CA GLU A 78 -14.95 -8.96 -11.07
C GLU A 78 -15.49 -9.52 -12.39
N LYS A 79 -14.85 -9.19 -13.52
CA LYS A 79 -15.20 -9.76 -14.83
C LYS A 79 -15.02 -11.26 -14.85
N LEU A 80 -13.90 -11.77 -14.35
CA LEU A 80 -13.63 -13.21 -14.25
C LEU A 80 -14.63 -13.92 -13.32
N SER A 81 -14.96 -13.31 -12.17
CA SER A 81 -15.96 -13.87 -11.24
C SER A 81 -17.36 -13.98 -11.86
N ARG A 82 -17.71 -13.10 -12.80
CA ARG A 82 -18.99 -13.15 -13.51
C ARG A 82 -19.01 -14.25 -14.58
N GLN A 83 -17.90 -14.40 -15.31
CA GLN A 83 -17.73 -15.45 -16.32
C GLN A 83 -17.66 -16.87 -15.73
N SER A 84 -17.26 -16.99 -14.46
CA SER A 84 -17.21 -18.28 -13.74
C SER A 84 -18.59 -18.81 -13.34
N LYS A 85 -19.66 -18.05 -13.57
CA LYS A 85 -21.05 -18.39 -13.17
C LYS A 85 -21.97 -18.68 -14.37
N GLU A 86 -21.46 -18.67 -15.59
CA GLU A 86 -22.17 -19.01 -16.83
C GLU A 86 -21.85 -20.44 -17.29
#